data_AF-A0A292PJI1-F1
#
_entry.id   AF-A0A292PJI1-F1
#
_cell.length_a   1.000
_cell.length_b   1.000
_cell.length_c   1.000
_cell.angle_alpha   90.00
_cell.angle_beta   90.00
_cell.angle_gamma   90.00
#
_symmetry.space_group_name_H-M   'P 1'
#
loop_
_entity.id
_entity.type
_entity.pdbx_description
1 polymer ?
#
loop_
_entity_poly.entity_id
_entity_poly.type
_entity_poly.pdbx_seq_one_letter_code
_entity_poly.pdbx_strand_id
1 'polypeptide(L)'
;LEEYIAVELDVSRLNRIHDHLWFAGSQRKPRPLHEQIMKQRTLLITEQADLHLVWWGKVLLIKPLPPFLLSYTFFQSHLCTENVPNGQLATLHASASGLLYSYANLILHESDFRIARELGLLPEMTWQEWARFARSVRLSLDKSNLENTVNQRYLYGELRRKRLNWICRFVHGHWIRGYHYVYTEYHEFFSSNFAWLVLVFAYLTVVFSAMQVALTTHAGTVTPLLQSISFRFSVASLVAVAAVVASLCVLFGVLVVNNLYWGL
;
A
#
# COMPACT_ATOMS: atom_id res chain seq x y z
N LEU A 1 -20.14 10.51 20.15
CA LEU A 1 -20.38 10.89 18.73
C LEU A 1 -19.12 11.46 18.10
N GLU A 2 -18.51 12.50 18.67
CA GLU A 2 -17.26 13.09 18.15
C GLU A 2 -16.10 12.10 18.07
N GLU A 3 -15.90 11.28 19.11
CA GLU A 3 -14.89 10.22 19.11
C GLU A 3 -15.14 9.16 18.02
N TYR A 4 -16.41 8.82 17.77
CA TYR A 4 -16.79 7.93 16.68
C TYR A 4 -16.41 8.53 15.33
N ILE A 5 -16.74 9.80 15.09
CA ILE A 5 -16.37 10.52 13.85
C ILE A 5 -14.84 10.56 13.69
N ALA A 6 -14.12 10.78 14.81
CA ALA A 6 -12.67 10.85 14.80
C ALA A 6 -12.02 9.53 14.39
N VAL A 7 -12.51 8.40 14.91
CA VAL A 7 -12.05 7.07 14.54
C VAL A 7 -12.47 6.73 13.11
N GLU A 8 -13.70 7.06 12.73
CA GLU A 8 -14.29 6.75 11.43
C GLU A 8 -13.57 7.43 10.26
N LEU A 9 -13.00 8.62 10.51
CA LEU A 9 -12.24 9.41 9.53
C LEU A 9 -10.73 9.42 9.79
N ASP A 10 -10.24 8.56 10.69
CA ASP A 10 -8.83 8.58 11.07
C ASP A 10 -7.93 8.14 9.91
N VAL A 11 -7.01 9.04 9.55
CA VAL A 11 -5.93 8.80 8.58
C VAL A 11 -4.57 9.18 9.14
N SER A 12 -4.46 9.34 10.47
CA SER A 12 -3.25 9.74 11.18
C SER A 12 -2.04 8.87 10.83
N ARG A 13 -2.25 7.57 10.61
CA ARG A 13 -1.22 6.60 10.19
C ARG A 13 -0.58 6.98 8.86
N LEU A 14 -1.36 7.45 7.89
CA LEU A 14 -0.84 7.90 6.59
C LEU A 14 -0.22 9.28 6.66
N ASN A 15 -0.77 10.17 7.48
CA ASN A 15 -0.20 11.50 7.68
C ASN A 15 1.23 11.41 8.24
N ARG A 16 1.51 10.46 9.14
CA ARG A 16 2.86 10.23 9.68
C ARG A 16 3.88 9.79 8.64
N ILE A 17 3.45 9.20 7.52
CA ILE A 17 4.33 8.75 6.44
C ILE A 17 4.16 9.60 5.17
N HIS A 18 3.54 10.78 5.29
CA HIS A 18 3.16 11.61 4.15
C HIS A 18 4.34 11.89 3.20
N ASP A 19 5.49 12.28 3.76
CA ASP A 19 6.71 12.63 3.01
C ASP A 19 7.26 11.50 2.14
N HIS A 20 6.80 10.26 2.37
CA HIS A 20 7.22 9.08 1.64
C HIS A 20 6.10 8.48 0.78
N LEU A 21 4.87 9.02 0.84
CA LEU A 21 3.71 8.50 0.09
C LEU A 21 3.91 8.55 -1.43
N TRP A 22 4.78 9.44 -1.93
CA TRP A 22 5.18 9.49 -3.34
C TRP A 22 5.73 8.15 -3.84
N PHE A 23 6.34 7.35 -2.96
CA PHE A 23 6.78 6.01 -3.31
C PHE A 23 5.59 5.07 -3.49
N ALA A 24 4.57 5.15 -2.62
CA ALA A 24 3.41 4.27 -2.64
C ALA A 24 2.36 4.61 -3.71
N GLY A 25 2.24 5.87 -4.12
CA GLY A 25 1.28 6.31 -5.14
C GLY A 25 1.61 7.65 -5.77
N SER A 26 0.88 7.99 -6.83
CA SER A 26 1.02 9.26 -7.53
C SER A 26 -0.03 10.25 -7.04
N GLN A 27 0.34 11.54 -6.95
CA GLN A 27 -0.58 12.64 -6.67
C GLN A 27 -1.49 12.86 -7.87
N ARG A 28 -2.60 12.12 -7.90
CA ARG A 28 -3.59 12.16 -8.96
C ARG A 28 -4.94 11.78 -8.39
N LYS A 29 -5.99 12.27 -9.06
CA LYS A 29 -7.36 11.88 -8.79
C LYS A 29 -7.52 10.35 -8.85
N PRO A 30 -8.33 9.74 -7.97
CA PRO A 30 -8.71 8.34 -8.08
C PRO A 30 -9.35 8.08 -9.45
N ARG A 31 -9.07 6.91 -10.05
CA ARG A 31 -9.74 6.54 -11.29
C ARG A 31 -11.17 6.05 -11.00
N PRO A 32 -12.14 6.34 -11.87
CA PRO A 32 -13.52 5.89 -11.71
C PRO A 32 -13.67 4.38 -11.54
N LEU A 33 -14.76 3.94 -10.91
CA LEU A 33 -15.01 2.53 -10.57
C LEU A 33 -15.01 1.61 -11.80
N HIS A 34 -15.63 2.02 -12.89
CA HIS A 34 -15.65 1.26 -14.14
C HIS A 34 -14.23 1.05 -14.68
N GLU A 35 -13.34 2.05 -14.60
CA GLU A 35 -11.93 1.89 -15.00
C GLU A 35 -11.17 0.93 -14.08
N GLN A 36 -11.51 0.87 -12.78
CA GLN A 36 -10.93 -0.12 -11.87
C GLN A 36 -11.32 -1.53 -12.31
N ILE A 37 -12.59 -1.74 -12.67
CA ILE A 37 -13.10 -3.03 -13.17
C ILE A 37 -12.44 -3.38 -14.52
N MET A 38 -12.29 -2.41 -15.43
CA MET A 38 -11.56 -2.63 -16.69
C MET A 38 -10.11 -3.08 -16.47
N LYS A 39 -9.49 -2.68 -15.35
CA LYS A 39 -8.16 -3.14 -14.93
C LYS A 39 -8.16 -4.49 -14.23
N GLN A 40 -9.28 -5.21 -14.30
CA GLN A 40 -9.52 -6.49 -13.64
C GLN A 40 -9.34 -6.39 -12.12
N ARG A 41 -9.73 -5.26 -11.53
CA ARG A 41 -9.67 -5.13 -10.07
C ARG A 41 -10.94 -5.64 -9.41
N THR A 42 -10.75 -6.40 -8.33
CA THR A 42 -11.79 -6.79 -7.39
C THR A 42 -11.90 -5.71 -6.33
N LEU A 43 -13.10 -5.15 -6.16
CA LEU A 43 -13.39 -4.13 -5.16
C LEU A 43 -13.78 -4.83 -3.85
N LEU A 44 -13.08 -4.52 -2.76
CA LEU A 44 -13.36 -5.05 -1.42
C LEU A 44 -13.67 -3.92 -0.44
N ILE A 45 -14.62 -4.17 0.45
CA ILE A 45 -15.07 -3.21 1.46
C ILE A 45 -14.09 -3.17 2.64
N THR A 46 -13.83 -1.98 3.19
CA THR A 46 -13.08 -1.79 4.43
C THR A 46 -13.75 -0.71 5.28
N GLU A 47 -13.80 -0.85 6.59
CA GLU A 47 -14.29 0.24 7.45
C GLU A 47 -13.20 1.23 7.86
N GLN A 48 -11.92 0.90 7.63
CA GLN A 48 -10.82 1.79 7.97
C GLN A 48 -10.60 2.85 6.88
N ALA A 49 -10.63 4.14 7.25
CA ALA A 49 -10.45 5.26 6.33
C ALA A 49 -9.03 5.32 5.74
N ASP A 50 -8.03 4.96 6.53
CA ASP A 50 -6.63 4.90 6.11
C ASP A 50 -6.39 3.82 5.02
N LEU A 51 -7.23 2.79 4.92
CA LEU A 51 -7.17 1.75 3.88
C LEU A 51 -7.93 2.11 2.60
N HIS A 52 -8.73 3.18 2.60
CA HIS A 52 -9.46 3.61 1.43
C HIS A 52 -8.48 3.87 0.26
N LEU A 53 -8.73 3.24 -0.89
CA LEU A 53 -7.90 3.25 -2.10
C LEU A 53 -6.53 2.58 -2.01
N VAL A 54 -6.33 1.71 -1.02
CA VAL A 54 -5.14 0.85 -0.96
C VAL A 54 -5.38 -0.41 -1.78
N TRP A 55 -4.41 -0.79 -2.63
CA TRP A 55 -4.52 -1.95 -3.50
C TRP A 55 -3.28 -2.84 -3.49
N TRP A 56 -3.50 -4.12 -3.81
CA TRP A 56 -2.45 -5.13 -4.03
C TRP A 56 -2.94 -6.16 -5.05
N GLY A 57 -2.04 -6.66 -5.90
CA GLY A 57 -2.43 -7.61 -6.94
C GLY A 57 -3.59 -7.06 -7.78
N LYS A 58 -4.75 -7.72 -7.69
CA LYS A 58 -6.01 -7.30 -8.31
C LYS A 58 -7.02 -6.70 -7.32
N VAL A 59 -6.74 -6.65 -6.03
CA VAL A 59 -7.70 -6.18 -5.03
C VAL A 59 -7.53 -4.70 -4.73
N LEU A 60 -8.62 -3.94 -4.70
CA LEU A 60 -8.68 -2.54 -4.26
C LEU A 60 -9.65 -2.42 -3.08
N LEU A 61 -9.16 -1.88 -1.96
CA LEU A 61 -9.99 -1.58 -0.80
C LEU A 61 -10.70 -0.25 -0.96
N ILE A 62 -12.00 -0.24 -0.68
CA ILE A 62 -12.84 0.96 -0.70
C ILE A 62 -13.65 1.00 0.60
N LYS A 63 -13.50 2.10 1.33
CA LYS A 63 -14.39 2.42 2.45
C LYS A 63 -15.74 2.92 1.97
N PRO A 64 -16.89 2.34 2.40
CA PRO A 64 -18.23 2.83 2.11
C PRO A 64 -18.41 4.29 2.56
N LEU A 65 -19.21 5.06 1.84
CA LEU A 65 -19.42 6.46 2.18
C LEU A 65 -20.33 6.56 3.41
N PRO A 66 -19.87 7.12 4.54
CA PRO A 66 -20.71 7.24 5.72
C PRO A 66 -21.89 8.19 5.45
N PRO A 67 -23.15 7.77 5.73
CA PRO A 67 -24.33 8.58 5.38
C PRO A 67 -24.35 9.97 6.02
N PHE A 68 -23.74 10.12 7.19
CA PHE A 68 -23.66 11.40 7.89
C PHE A 68 -22.89 12.47 7.10
N LEU A 69 -21.96 12.09 6.22
CA LEU A 69 -21.21 13.05 5.39
C LEU A 69 -22.05 13.67 4.28
N LEU A 70 -23.20 13.07 3.94
CA LEU A 70 -24.13 13.60 2.94
C LEU A 70 -25.10 14.63 3.54
N SER A 71 -25.19 14.70 4.87
CA SER A 71 -26.05 15.65 5.56
C SER A 71 -25.31 16.98 5.73
N TYR A 72 -25.81 18.03 5.07
CA TYR A 72 -25.26 19.38 5.18
C TYR A 72 -25.28 19.90 6.63
N THR A 73 -26.38 19.67 7.35
CA THR A 73 -26.52 20.11 8.74
C THR A 73 -25.52 19.43 9.65
N PHE A 74 -25.25 18.14 9.43
CA PHE A 74 -24.24 17.39 10.16
C PHE A 74 -22.84 17.92 9.86
N PHE A 75 -22.52 18.13 8.57
CA PHE A 75 -21.22 18.64 8.14
C PHE A 75 -20.92 20.00 8.77
N GLN A 76 -21.89 20.93 8.76
CA GLN A 76 -21.72 22.25 9.35
C GLN A 76 -21.56 22.22 10.88
N SER A 77 -22.35 21.39 11.57
CA SER A 77 -22.38 21.35 13.05
C SER A 77 -21.22 20.59 13.68
N HIS A 78 -20.70 19.55 13.03
CA HIS A 78 -19.69 18.65 13.61
C HIS A 78 -18.33 18.72 12.91
N LEU A 79 -18.25 19.22 11.67
CA LEU A 79 -16.99 19.28 10.92
C LEU A 79 -16.50 20.71 10.67
N CYS A 80 -17.39 21.71 10.60
CA CYS A 80 -17.00 23.11 10.32
C CYS A 80 -16.84 24.00 11.57
N THR A 81 -17.00 23.48 12.78
CA THR A 81 -17.04 24.31 13.99
C THR A 81 -15.63 24.84 14.35
N GLU A 82 -15.44 26.15 14.34
CA GLU A 82 -14.12 26.80 14.55
C GLU A 82 -13.64 26.79 16.03
N ASN A 83 -14.45 26.29 16.96
CA ASN A 83 -14.27 26.52 18.41
C ASN A 83 -13.47 25.45 19.16
N VAL A 84 -12.68 24.59 18.51
CA VAL A 84 -11.88 23.55 19.21
C VAL A 84 -10.40 23.96 19.31
N PRO A 85 -9.84 24.15 20.53
CA PRO A 85 -8.50 24.69 20.74
C PRO A 85 -7.32 23.83 20.22
N ASN A 86 -7.57 22.60 19.75
CA ASN A 86 -6.52 21.59 19.56
C ASN A 86 -6.26 21.18 18.10
N GLY A 87 -6.80 21.89 17.10
CA GLY A 87 -6.54 21.61 15.67
C GLY A 87 -7.06 20.26 15.14
N GLN A 88 -7.56 19.38 16.01
CA GLN A 88 -8.14 18.08 15.67
C GLN A 88 -9.40 18.20 14.79
N LEU A 89 -10.18 19.28 14.93
CA LEU A 89 -11.40 19.44 14.13
C LEU A 89 -11.09 19.89 12.70
N ALA A 90 -10.05 20.71 12.51
CA ALA A 90 -9.54 21.07 11.19
C ALA A 90 -9.04 19.83 10.42
N THR A 91 -8.42 18.88 11.12
CA THR A 91 -8.01 17.61 10.49
C THR A 91 -9.19 16.71 10.15
N LEU A 92 -10.29 16.75 10.91
CA LEU A 92 -11.52 16.02 10.60
C LEU A 92 -12.26 16.60 9.41
N HIS A 93 -12.41 17.92 9.34
CA HIS A 93 -12.96 18.61 8.17
C HIS A 93 -12.17 18.25 6.91
N ALA A 94 -10.84 18.30 6.99
CA ALA A 94 -9.96 18.00 5.87
C ALA A 94 -10.05 16.53 5.45
N SER A 95 -10.20 15.60 6.40
CA SER A 95 -10.33 14.17 6.13
C SER A 95 -11.70 13.82 5.53
N ALA A 96 -12.78 14.41 6.04
CA ALA A 96 -14.12 14.30 5.48
C ALA A 96 -14.19 14.85 4.05
N SER A 97 -13.66 16.06 3.84
CA SER A 97 -13.59 16.70 2.52
C SER A 97 -12.79 15.86 1.53
N GLY A 98 -11.69 15.24 1.98
CA GLY A 98 -10.89 14.34 1.18
C GLY A 98 -11.60 13.05 0.77
N LEU A 99 -12.37 12.45 1.69
CA LEU A 99 -13.17 11.27 1.39
C LEU A 99 -14.31 11.59 0.42
N LEU A 100 -14.97 12.74 0.58
CA LEU A 100 -15.98 13.20 -0.38
C LEU A 100 -15.38 13.49 -1.75
N TYR A 101 -14.18 14.10 -1.77
CA TYR A 101 -13.43 14.31 -3.01
C TYR A 101 -13.07 12.99 -3.70
N SER A 102 -12.62 11.98 -2.96
CA SER A 102 -12.28 10.69 -3.56
C SER A 102 -13.51 10.04 -4.20
N TYR A 103 -14.63 10.00 -3.49
CA TYR A 103 -15.90 9.49 -3.98
C TYR A 103 -16.44 10.25 -5.18
N ALA A 104 -16.34 11.59 -5.14
CA ALA A 104 -16.71 12.42 -6.26
C ALA A 104 -15.86 12.11 -7.50
N ASN A 105 -14.64 11.59 -7.40
CA ASN A 105 -13.85 11.17 -8.57
C ASN A 105 -14.02 9.68 -8.93
N LEU A 106 -14.36 8.83 -7.95
CA LEU A 106 -14.65 7.40 -8.17
C LEU A 106 -15.96 7.20 -8.94
N ILE A 107 -16.97 8.04 -8.69
CA ILE A 107 -18.30 7.89 -9.26
C ILE A 107 -18.55 9.05 -10.23
N LEU A 108 -18.08 8.88 -11.47
CA LEU A 108 -18.13 9.91 -12.51
C LEU A 108 -19.31 9.74 -13.45
N HIS A 109 -19.65 8.49 -13.78
CA HIS A 109 -20.73 8.13 -14.69
C HIS A 109 -21.84 7.35 -13.98
N GLU A 110 -22.99 7.25 -14.63
CA GLU A 110 -24.13 6.47 -14.10
C GLU A 110 -23.80 4.97 -13.97
N SER A 111 -22.92 4.45 -14.82
CA SER A 111 -22.37 3.10 -14.69
C SER A 111 -21.58 2.92 -13.38
N ASP A 112 -20.73 3.89 -13.02
CA ASP A 112 -20.02 3.88 -11.75
C ASP A 112 -20.98 3.92 -10.57
N PHE A 113 -22.06 4.69 -10.69
CA PHE A 113 -23.07 4.80 -9.64
C PHE A 113 -23.78 3.47 -9.42
N ARG A 114 -24.12 2.76 -10.50
CA ARG A 114 -24.71 1.42 -10.41
C ARG A 114 -23.77 0.44 -9.72
N ILE A 115 -22.48 0.43 -10.11
CA ILE A 115 -21.45 -0.38 -9.46
C ILE A 115 -21.35 -0.05 -7.97
N ALA A 116 -21.33 1.23 -7.61
CA ALA A 116 -21.26 1.66 -6.22
C ALA A 116 -22.47 1.21 -5.40
N ARG A 117 -23.67 1.23 -5.99
CA ARG A 117 -24.91 0.76 -5.36
C ARG A 117 -24.91 -0.76 -5.18
N GLU A 118 -24.50 -1.50 -6.20
CA GLU A 118 -24.39 -2.98 -6.13
C GLU A 118 -23.42 -3.44 -5.03
N LEU A 119 -22.35 -2.68 -4.81
CA LEU A 119 -21.35 -2.96 -3.77
C LEU A 119 -21.70 -2.35 -2.40
N GLY A 120 -22.84 -1.68 -2.25
CA GLY A 120 -23.22 -1.04 -0.98
C GLY A 120 -22.30 0.11 -0.56
N LEU A 121 -21.60 0.75 -1.50
CA LEU A 121 -20.66 1.85 -1.22
C LEU A 121 -21.34 3.19 -0.99
N LEU A 122 -22.61 3.32 -1.40
CA LEU A 122 -23.43 4.51 -1.25
C LEU A 122 -24.76 4.17 -0.55
N PRO A 123 -25.28 5.06 0.32
CA PRO A 123 -26.62 4.90 0.87
C PRO A 123 -27.70 5.05 -0.22
N GLU A 124 -28.96 4.82 0.17
CA GLU A 124 -30.10 4.95 -0.75
C GLU A 124 -30.25 6.38 -1.26
N MET A 125 -29.99 6.54 -2.56
CA MET A 125 -30.15 7.79 -3.30
C MET A 125 -30.30 7.51 -4.79
N THR A 126 -30.74 8.51 -5.54
CA THR A 126 -30.82 8.48 -7.00
C THR A 126 -29.53 8.99 -7.64
N TRP A 127 -29.30 8.63 -8.90
CA TRP A 127 -28.18 9.16 -9.68
C TRP A 127 -28.21 10.69 -9.78
N GLN A 128 -29.40 11.30 -9.89
CA GLN A 128 -29.54 12.75 -10.03
C GLN A 128 -29.12 13.49 -8.75
N GLU A 129 -29.49 12.97 -7.58
CA GLU A 129 -29.06 13.50 -6.28
C GLU A 129 -27.54 13.39 -6.14
N TRP A 130 -26.99 12.21 -6.42
CA TRP A 130 -25.54 12.00 -6.38
C TRP A 130 -24.79 12.91 -7.34
N ALA A 131 -25.25 13.03 -8.60
CA ALA A 131 -24.58 13.84 -9.61
C ALA A 131 -24.55 15.33 -9.24
N ARG A 132 -25.65 15.84 -8.65
CA ARG A 132 -25.69 17.23 -8.12
C ARG A 132 -24.72 17.40 -6.96
N PHE A 133 -24.71 16.46 -6.01
CA PHE A 133 -23.82 16.49 -4.85
C PHE A 133 -22.34 16.37 -5.25
N ALA A 134 -21.98 15.40 -6.07
CA ALA A 134 -20.62 15.22 -6.56
C ALA A 134 -20.13 16.44 -7.35
N ARG A 135 -21.02 17.09 -8.12
CA ARG A 135 -20.72 18.35 -8.80
C ARG A 135 -20.45 19.48 -7.81
N SER A 136 -21.25 19.66 -6.76
CA SER A 136 -21.00 20.70 -5.75
C SER A 136 -19.68 20.48 -5.03
N VAL A 137 -19.36 19.24 -4.65
CA VAL A 137 -18.08 18.89 -4.00
C VAL A 137 -16.87 19.19 -4.91
N ARG A 138 -16.95 18.85 -6.20
CA ARG A 138 -15.86 19.14 -7.15
C ARG A 138 -15.68 20.64 -7.39
N LEU A 139 -16.77 21.41 -7.38
CA LEU A 139 -16.71 22.87 -7.55
C LEU A 139 -16.17 23.57 -6.30
N SER A 140 -16.51 23.09 -5.09
CA SER A 140 -15.96 23.65 -3.85
C SER A 140 -14.48 23.33 -3.66
N LEU A 141 -14.02 22.18 -4.19
CA LEU A 141 -12.65 21.68 -4.06
C LEU A 141 -11.85 21.83 -5.37
N ASP A 142 -11.84 23.05 -5.91
CA ASP A 142 -11.00 23.37 -7.07
C ASP A 142 -9.50 23.29 -6.73
N LYS A 143 -8.64 23.14 -7.75
CA LYS A 143 -7.20 22.91 -7.61
C LYS A 143 -6.50 23.94 -6.72
N SER A 144 -6.94 25.19 -6.72
CA SER A 144 -6.37 26.27 -5.90
C SER A 144 -6.63 26.10 -4.40
N ASN A 145 -7.75 25.47 -4.02
CA ASN A 145 -8.15 25.29 -2.62
C ASN A 145 -7.91 23.86 -2.12
N LEU A 146 -7.68 22.91 -3.02
CA LEU A 146 -7.58 21.48 -2.69
C LEU A 146 -6.51 21.18 -1.64
N GLU A 147 -5.31 21.74 -1.79
CA GLU A 147 -4.18 21.45 -0.87
C GLU A 147 -4.40 21.98 0.55
N ASN A 148 -5.19 23.06 0.69
CA ASN A 148 -5.47 23.70 1.98
C ASN A 148 -6.73 23.13 2.65
N THR A 149 -7.70 22.65 1.86
CA THR A 149 -8.99 22.18 2.37
C THR A 149 -9.05 20.67 2.60
N VAL A 150 -8.24 19.89 1.87
CA VAL A 150 -8.27 18.43 1.92
C VAL A 150 -7.04 17.88 2.63
N ASN A 151 -7.26 16.83 3.42
CA ASN A 151 -6.16 16.13 4.07
C ASN A 151 -5.21 15.55 3.00
N GLN A 152 -3.91 15.77 3.21
CA GLN A 152 -2.83 15.41 2.30
C GLN A 152 -2.85 13.95 1.81
N ARG A 153 -3.41 13.02 2.60
CA ARG A 153 -3.69 11.64 2.16
C ARG A 153 -4.40 11.65 0.81
N TYR A 154 -5.52 12.37 0.70
CA TYR A 154 -6.47 12.26 -0.40
C TYR A 154 -6.00 12.99 -1.68
N LEU A 155 -4.87 13.69 -1.63
CA LEU A 155 -4.14 14.15 -2.81
C LEU A 155 -3.57 12.98 -3.62
N TYR A 156 -3.27 11.87 -2.94
CA TYR A 156 -2.90 10.62 -3.57
C TYR A 156 -4.14 9.77 -3.81
N GLY A 157 -4.35 9.31 -5.04
CA GLY A 157 -5.41 8.36 -5.34
C GLY A 157 -5.07 6.96 -4.83
N GLU A 158 -4.75 6.06 -5.76
CA GLU A 158 -4.50 4.65 -5.48
C GLU A 158 -3.10 4.44 -4.85
N LEU A 159 -3.05 3.87 -3.64
CA LEU A 159 -1.79 3.52 -2.97
C LEU A 159 -1.47 2.03 -3.09
N ARG A 160 -0.23 1.72 -3.46
CA ARG A 160 0.27 0.34 -3.54
C ARG A 160 0.65 -0.17 -2.15
N ARG A 161 -0.06 -1.19 -1.66
CA ARG A 161 0.20 -1.80 -0.35
C ARG A 161 1.64 -2.28 -0.17
N LYS A 162 2.23 -2.93 -1.19
CA LYS A 162 3.62 -3.44 -1.11
C LYS A 162 4.62 -2.32 -0.79
N ARG A 163 4.46 -1.17 -1.43
CA ARG A 163 5.34 -0.02 -1.24
C ARG A 163 5.09 0.68 0.09
N LEU A 164 3.82 0.71 0.50
CA LEU A 164 3.43 1.28 1.78
C LEU A 164 3.96 0.45 2.97
N ASN A 165 3.96 -0.89 2.85
CA ASN A 165 4.66 -1.76 3.79
C ASN A 165 6.17 -1.47 3.85
N TRP A 166 6.82 -1.22 2.71
CA TRP A 166 8.23 -0.84 2.70
C TRP A 166 8.49 0.49 3.41
N ILE A 167 7.65 1.52 3.16
CA ILE A 167 7.73 2.81 3.85
C ILE A 167 7.60 2.61 5.36
N CYS A 168 6.57 1.88 5.83
CA CYS A 168 6.38 1.63 7.25
C CYS A 168 7.57 0.88 7.88
N ARG A 169 8.16 -0.07 7.17
CA ARG A 169 9.33 -0.83 7.63
C ARG A 169 10.58 0.03 7.80
N PHE A 170 10.86 0.89 6.82
CA PHE A 170 12.09 1.69 6.83
C PHE A 170 11.99 2.99 7.63
N VAL A 171 10.82 3.62 7.67
CA VAL A 171 10.65 4.95 8.29
C VAL A 171 10.35 4.84 9.78
N HIS A 172 9.49 3.88 10.17
CA HIS A 172 9.04 3.77 11.56
C HIS A 172 9.79 2.67 12.34
N GLY A 173 10.79 2.01 11.74
CA GLY A 173 11.48 0.89 12.38
C GLY A 173 10.58 -0.31 12.69
N HIS A 174 9.33 -0.30 12.22
CA HIS A 174 8.41 -1.43 12.33
C HIS A 174 8.71 -2.44 11.23
N TRP A 175 9.83 -3.15 11.35
CA TRP A 175 10.24 -4.23 10.44
C TRP A 175 9.16 -5.32 10.29
N ILE A 176 8.27 -5.43 11.30
CA ILE A 176 7.39 -6.56 11.54
C ILE A 176 5.91 -6.24 11.20
N ARG A 177 5.42 -5.03 11.49
CA ARG A 177 4.01 -4.65 11.30
C ARG A 177 3.85 -3.87 10.00
N GLY A 178 3.54 -4.58 8.92
CA GLY A 178 3.09 -3.94 7.67
C GLY A 178 1.84 -3.09 7.90
N TYR A 179 1.54 -2.18 6.98
CA TYR A 179 0.44 -1.24 7.12
C TYR A 179 -0.96 -1.90 7.21
N HIS A 180 -1.14 -3.05 6.56
CA HIS A 180 -2.35 -3.86 6.73
C HIS A 180 -2.01 -5.35 6.55
N TYR A 181 -2.38 -6.16 7.54
CA TYR A 181 -2.09 -7.58 7.62
C TYR A 181 -3.37 -8.38 7.27
N VAL A 182 -3.73 -8.42 5.98
CA VAL A 182 -4.87 -9.24 5.50
C VAL A 182 -4.43 -10.59 4.94
N TYR A 183 -3.12 -10.82 4.84
CA TYR A 183 -2.61 -12.09 4.34
C TYR A 183 -2.08 -12.93 5.50
N THR A 184 -2.93 -13.85 5.94
CA THR A 184 -2.58 -15.14 6.55
C THR A 184 -1.70 -16.01 5.64
N GLU A 185 -1.57 -15.67 4.36
CA GLU A 185 -0.84 -16.48 3.39
C GLU A 185 0.56 -15.94 3.13
N TYR A 186 1.51 -16.53 3.85
CA TYR A 186 2.94 -16.61 3.48
C TYR A 186 3.15 -16.96 1.98
N HIS A 187 2.19 -17.64 1.36
CA HIS A 187 2.25 -18.19 0.01
C HIS A 187 2.56 -17.18 -1.10
N GLU A 188 1.95 -15.99 -1.15
CA GLU A 188 2.22 -15.00 -2.22
C GLU A 188 3.60 -14.35 -2.12
N PHE A 189 4.13 -14.20 -0.89
CA PHE A 189 5.49 -13.73 -0.69
C PHE A 189 6.49 -14.81 -1.13
N PHE A 190 6.24 -16.06 -0.79
CA PHE A 190 7.11 -17.17 -1.16
C PHE A 190 7.06 -17.46 -2.66
N SER A 191 5.89 -17.59 -3.28
CA SER A 191 5.78 -17.95 -4.70
C SER A 191 6.47 -16.95 -5.63
N SER A 192 6.35 -15.64 -5.37
CA SER A 192 6.94 -14.61 -6.22
C SER A 192 8.45 -14.43 -6.02
N ASN A 193 8.97 -14.70 -4.82
CA ASN A 193 10.41 -14.56 -4.54
C ASN A 193 11.17 -15.88 -4.75
N PHE A 194 10.50 -17.03 -4.60
CA PHE A 194 11.11 -18.35 -4.75
C PHE A 194 11.64 -18.58 -6.17
N ALA A 195 10.95 -18.10 -7.20
CA ALA A 195 11.46 -18.18 -8.58
C ALA A 195 12.82 -17.48 -8.76
N TRP A 196 13.00 -16.31 -8.14
CA TRP A 196 14.26 -15.59 -8.15
C TRP A 196 15.35 -16.30 -7.33
N LEU A 197 14.98 -16.90 -6.20
CA LEU A 197 15.90 -17.70 -5.37
C LEU A 197 16.38 -18.96 -6.11
N VAL A 198 15.47 -19.65 -6.79
CA VAL A 198 15.80 -20.81 -7.64
C VAL A 198 16.73 -20.41 -8.79
N LEU A 199 16.48 -19.25 -9.42
CA LEU A 199 17.33 -18.73 -10.48
C LEU A 199 18.76 -18.42 -9.98
N VAL A 200 18.87 -17.75 -8.84
CA VAL A 200 20.17 -17.47 -8.20
C VAL A 200 20.87 -18.78 -7.82
N PHE A 201 20.15 -19.72 -7.20
CA PHE A 201 20.70 -21.02 -6.84
C PHE A 201 21.20 -21.82 -8.06
N ALA A 202 20.43 -21.82 -9.16
CA ALA A 202 20.83 -22.46 -10.41
C ALA A 202 22.10 -21.81 -10.99
N TYR A 203 22.16 -20.48 -11.04
CA TYR A 203 23.33 -19.75 -11.50
C TYR A 203 24.59 -20.10 -10.68
N LEU A 204 24.46 -20.12 -9.35
CA LEU A 204 25.56 -20.45 -8.45
C LEU A 204 26.01 -21.90 -8.60
N THR A 205 25.08 -22.83 -8.78
CA THR A 205 25.39 -24.25 -9.01
C THR A 205 26.20 -24.42 -10.29
N VAL A 206 25.86 -23.70 -11.36
CA VAL A 206 26.63 -23.70 -12.62
C VAL A 206 28.03 -23.13 -12.41
N VAL A 207 28.17 -21.99 -11.72
CA VAL A 207 29.47 -21.39 -11.42
C VAL A 207 30.33 -22.33 -10.57
N PHE A 208 29.76 -22.94 -9.53
CA PHE A 208 30.46 -23.92 -8.70
C PHE A 208 30.87 -25.16 -9.48
N SER A 209 30.01 -25.67 -10.36
CA SER A 209 30.31 -26.84 -11.19
C SER A 209 31.44 -26.53 -12.17
N ALA A 210 31.39 -25.38 -12.85
CA ALA A 210 32.46 -24.92 -13.74
C ALA A 210 33.78 -24.72 -12.99
N MET A 211 33.72 -24.21 -11.76
CA MET A 211 34.89 -24.04 -10.90
C MET A 211 35.47 -25.39 -10.44
N GLN A 212 34.62 -26.35 -10.04
CA GLN A 212 35.06 -27.70 -9.69
C GLN A 212 35.77 -28.37 -10.88
N VAL A 213 35.18 -28.26 -12.08
CA VAL A 213 35.79 -28.76 -13.32
C VAL A 213 37.14 -28.11 -13.57
N ALA A 214 37.25 -26.79 -13.45
CA ALA A 214 38.51 -26.05 -13.63
C ALA A 214 39.59 -26.48 -12.61
N LEU A 215 39.22 -26.72 -11.35
CA LEU A 215 40.16 -27.20 -10.32
C LEU A 215 40.61 -28.64 -10.57
N THR A 216 39.70 -29.51 -11.03
CA THR A 216 40.01 -30.93 -11.30
C THR A 216 40.82 -31.15 -12.59
N THR A 217 40.80 -30.19 -13.52
CA THR A 217 41.52 -30.30 -14.81
C THR A 217 43.00 -29.92 -14.74
N HIS A 218 43.55 -29.64 -13.55
CA HIS A 218 44.99 -29.37 -13.39
C HIS A 218 45.84 -30.65 -13.39
N ALA A 219 45.92 -31.26 -14.57
CA ALA A 219 47.05 -32.05 -15.02
C ALA A 219 47.84 -31.22 -16.06
N GLY A 220 48.63 -30.24 -15.59
CA GLY A 220 49.62 -29.53 -16.43
C GLY A 220 49.61 -28.00 -16.35
N THR A 221 50.48 -27.45 -15.50
CA THR A 221 51.01 -26.05 -15.50
C THR A 221 50.01 -24.89 -15.55
N VAL A 222 49.63 -24.37 -14.39
CA VAL A 222 48.97 -23.05 -14.23
C VAL A 222 49.86 -22.11 -13.43
N THR A 223 49.93 -20.84 -13.87
CA THR A 223 50.69 -19.79 -13.19
C THR A 223 50.13 -19.55 -11.77
N PRO A 224 51.00 -19.40 -10.75
CA PRO A 224 50.60 -19.30 -9.35
C PRO A 224 49.66 -18.11 -9.07
N LEU A 225 49.73 -17.06 -9.91
CA LEU A 225 48.85 -15.90 -9.86
C LEU A 225 47.40 -16.25 -10.19
N LEU A 226 47.18 -17.07 -11.22
CA LEU A 226 45.84 -17.43 -11.69
C LEU A 226 45.13 -18.33 -10.67
N GLN A 227 45.87 -19.28 -10.08
CA GLN A 227 45.37 -20.17 -9.03
C GLN A 227 44.97 -19.39 -7.77
N SER A 228 45.76 -18.39 -7.36
CA SER A 228 45.46 -17.56 -6.19
C SER A 228 44.24 -16.65 -6.40
N ILE A 229 44.09 -16.08 -7.60
CA ILE A 229 42.94 -15.23 -7.94
C ILE A 229 41.66 -16.07 -8.02
N SER A 230 41.70 -17.24 -8.68
CA SER A 230 40.55 -18.15 -8.76
C SER A 230 40.12 -18.67 -7.39
N PHE A 231 41.08 -19.02 -6.51
CA PHE A 231 40.75 -19.45 -5.14
C PHE A 231 40.08 -18.34 -4.33
N ARG A 232 40.64 -17.11 -4.37
CA ARG A 232 40.10 -15.96 -3.63
C ARG A 232 38.72 -15.53 -4.15
N PHE A 233 38.54 -15.50 -5.47
CA PHE A 233 37.25 -15.18 -6.08
C PHE A 233 36.17 -16.19 -5.70
N SER A 234 36.52 -17.47 -5.63
CA SER A 234 35.56 -18.51 -5.29
C SER A 234 35.25 -18.62 -3.80
N VAL A 235 36.21 -18.32 -2.94
CA VAL A 235 35.93 -18.16 -1.50
C VAL A 235 35.02 -16.94 -1.28
N ALA A 236 35.27 -15.83 -1.98
CA ALA A 236 34.43 -14.63 -1.89
C ALA A 236 33.01 -14.87 -2.42
N SER A 237 32.85 -15.60 -3.53
CA SER A 237 31.54 -15.96 -4.05
C SER A 237 30.80 -16.91 -3.11
N LEU A 238 31.48 -17.92 -2.56
CA LEU A 238 30.90 -18.83 -1.55
C LEU A 238 30.42 -18.08 -0.31
N VAL A 239 31.22 -17.13 0.20
CA VAL A 239 30.85 -16.30 1.35
C VAL A 239 29.66 -15.39 1.01
N ALA A 240 29.62 -14.79 -0.18
CA ALA A 240 28.50 -13.96 -0.61
C ALA A 240 27.19 -14.77 -0.70
N VAL A 241 27.25 -15.98 -1.26
CA VAL A 241 26.10 -16.90 -1.31
C VAL A 241 25.64 -17.29 0.09
N ALA A 242 26.58 -17.68 0.95
CA ALA A 242 26.28 -18.06 2.33
C ALA A 242 25.65 -16.89 3.09
N ALA A 243 26.14 -15.66 2.89
CA ALA A 243 25.57 -14.45 3.50
C ALA A 243 24.14 -14.17 3.00
N VAL A 244 23.88 -14.31 1.70
CA VAL A 244 22.53 -14.15 1.13
C VAL A 244 21.57 -15.21 1.69
N VAL A 245 21.97 -16.48 1.71
CA VAL A 245 21.17 -17.57 2.27
C VAL A 245 20.92 -17.36 3.77
N ALA A 246 21.97 -17.03 4.54
CA ALA A 246 21.84 -16.75 5.97
C ALA A 246 20.90 -15.56 6.23
N SER A 247 20.99 -14.49 5.43
CA SER A 247 20.09 -13.33 5.56
C SER A 247 18.63 -13.72 5.30
N LEU A 248 18.37 -14.58 4.31
CA LEU A 248 17.02 -15.07 4.02
C LEU A 248 16.50 -16.01 5.11
N CYS A 249 17.36 -16.88 5.66
CA CYS A 249 17.01 -17.76 6.77
C CYS A 249 16.72 -16.98 8.05
N VAL A 250 17.50 -15.94 8.35
CA VAL A 250 17.24 -15.04 9.48
C VAL A 250 15.92 -14.31 9.28
N LEU A 251 15.68 -13.76 8.09
CA LEU A 251 14.45 -13.06 7.76
C LEU A 251 13.23 -13.99 7.87
N PHE A 252 13.36 -15.25 7.44
CA PHE A 252 12.33 -16.28 7.61
C PHE A 252 12.11 -16.66 9.08
N GLY A 253 13.18 -16.90 9.84
CA GLY A 253 13.11 -17.27 11.25
C GLY A 253 12.45 -16.18 12.10
N VAL A 254 12.81 -14.91 11.87
CA VAL A 254 12.17 -13.75 12.51
C VAL A 254 10.67 -13.71 12.23
N LEU A 255 10.26 -13.97 10.99
CA LEU A 255 8.85 -14.00 10.62
C LEU A 255 8.09 -15.19 11.24
N VAL A 256 8.72 -16.37 11.37
CA VAL A 256 8.09 -17.58 11.96
C VAL A 256 7.95 -17.49 13.48
N VAL A 257 9.03 -17.13 14.20
CA VAL A 257 9.02 -17.04 15.68
C VAL A 257 7.95 -16.05 16.15
N ASN A 258 7.81 -14.93 15.44
CA ASN A 258 6.85 -13.91 15.81
C ASN A 258 5.40 -14.24 15.39
N ASN A 259 5.19 -15.08 14.38
CA ASN A 259 3.87 -15.67 14.09
C ASN A 259 3.45 -16.64 15.21
N LEU A 260 4.41 -17.40 15.75
CA LEU A 260 4.14 -18.33 16.85
C LEU A 260 3.84 -17.61 18.17
N TYR A 261 4.52 -16.50 18.45
CA TYR A 261 4.39 -15.76 19.71
C TYR A 261 3.06 -15.01 19.88
N TRP A 262 2.36 -14.71 18.77
CA TRP A 262 1.10 -13.95 18.76
C TRP A 262 -0.06 -14.70 18.07
N GLY A 263 0.15 -15.98 17.73
CA GLY A 263 -0.87 -16.91 17.21
C GLY A 263 -1.52 -17.78 18.30
N LEU A 264 -1.20 -17.51 19.57
CA LEU A 264 -1.90 -17.93 20.79
C LEU A 264 -2.59 -16.70 21.40
#